data_AF-A0A954UL37-F1
#
_entry.id   AF-A0A954UL37-F1
#
_cell.length_a   1.000
_cell.length_b   1.000
_cell.length_c   1.000
_cell.angle_alpha   90.00
_cell.angle_beta   90.00
_cell.angle_gamma   90.00
#
_symmetry.space_group_name_H-M   'P 1'
#
loop_
_entity.id
_entity.type
_entity.pdbx_description
1 polymer ?
#
loop_
_entity_poly.entity_id
_entity_poly.type
_entity_poly.pdbx_seq_one_letter_code
_entity_poly.pdbx_strand_id
1 'polypeptide(L)'
;MADHGHDDHIHLEYQPALPINNGKVCLWLFLSTEIMFFAGLIGTYIVLRFGVPAGTWPTPHDVHVSEPIGAFNTFVLIVSSATVVFALEAAKKNQAQKARSFLMATFILGCVFLGVKMVEYRSKFSHGITPFFSEVLDEERHYKPAQSKTHRALLYERADVYYVADVRKHLEDNRASLEAAAAANEGEMSEEGKDRLEVINELIADVRWTESRVAMHDYESPYDVMKVLAHQIYPLHRNEGEVAVIIKEELRDNGEELTGIKGAVQKAQGELGDLTTRRDELTKQVEDLNAEKGPLSEQLQKLNKEKEEAEDAAEAKPADAEAKDDKAEDKDAEKSEDKADDKVAELQKSIDEVTAKIAAIDEKLGPATTESVEVLGQHKAATESIAELEQQVALVEHRNKSITHLLEQMEEGHHHGVNDEHHWLRLPMMIPSGNMWASTYFLLTGFHAIHVLVGLIVFGLILRKQLDASKANLIENAGLYWHFVDLVWIFLFPLLYLF
;
A
#
# COMPACT_ATOMS: atom_id res chain seq x y z
N MET A 1 -32.56 -12.56 99.78
CA MET A 1 -31.71 -12.82 98.60
C MET A 1 -32.45 -12.25 97.41
N ALA A 2 -31.88 -11.19 96.83
CA ALA A 2 -32.46 -10.49 95.69
C ALA A 2 -32.29 -11.34 94.42
N ASP A 3 -33.37 -11.45 93.66
CA ASP A 3 -33.42 -12.07 92.35
C ASP A 3 -32.84 -11.07 91.33
N HIS A 4 -31.69 -11.40 90.75
CA HIS A 4 -31.04 -10.57 89.74
C HIS A 4 -31.61 -10.94 88.38
N GLY A 5 -32.45 -10.05 87.84
CA GLY A 5 -32.96 -10.13 86.47
C GLY A 5 -31.81 -10.22 85.47
N HIS A 6 -31.77 -11.31 84.73
CA HIS A 6 -30.91 -11.46 83.56
C HIS A 6 -31.42 -10.54 82.45
N ASP A 7 -30.54 -9.68 81.96
CA ASP A 7 -30.77 -8.82 80.80
C ASP A 7 -31.21 -9.66 79.59
N ASP A 8 -32.43 -9.40 79.14
CA ASP A 8 -33.03 -9.98 77.95
C ASP A 8 -32.38 -9.32 76.72
N HIS A 9 -31.24 -9.87 76.30
CA HIS A 9 -30.55 -9.40 75.11
C HIS A 9 -31.44 -9.66 73.88
N ILE A 10 -31.99 -8.58 73.32
CA ILE A 10 -32.72 -8.60 72.05
C ILE A 10 -31.78 -9.15 70.97
N HIS A 11 -31.98 -10.41 70.59
CA HIS A 11 -31.37 -10.99 69.41
C HIS A 11 -32.02 -10.38 68.17
N LEU A 12 -31.42 -9.31 67.65
CA LEU A 12 -31.77 -8.77 66.33
C LEU A 12 -31.33 -9.79 65.28
N GLU A 13 -32.27 -10.65 64.89
CA GLU A 13 -32.09 -11.59 63.80
C GLU A 13 -31.95 -10.80 62.50
N TYR A 14 -30.72 -10.69 61.99
CA TYR A 14 -30.45 -10.02 60.72
C TYR A 14 -31.16 -10.77 59.59
N GLN A 15 -32.31 -10.25 59.17
CA GLN A 15 -32.98 -10.66 57.93
C GLN A 15 -32.55 -9.71 56.82
N PRO A 16 -31.70 -10.13 55.86
CA PRO A 16 -31.35 -9.29 54.73
C PRO A 16 -32.62 -8.91 53.96
N ALA A 17 -32.72 -7.64 53.54
CA ALA A 17 -33.89 -7.08 52.85
C ALA A 17 -34.20 -7.78 51.50
N LEU A 18 -33.26 -8.57 50.98
CA LEU A 18 -33.45 -9.49 49.87
C LEU A 18 -32.92 -10.88 50.29
N PRO A 19 -33.67 -11.98 50.12
CA PRO A 19 -33.27 -13.32 50.52
C PRO A 19 -32.25 -13.93 49.53
N ILE A 20 -31.11 -13.27 49.34
CA ILE A 20 -30.02 -13.72 48.46
C ILE A 20 -28.82 -14.13 49.30
N ASN A 21 -28.23 -15.27 48.98
CA ASN A 21 -27.03 -15.77 49.64
C ASN A 21 -25.83 -14.83 49.36
N ASN A 22 -25.00 -14.54 50.37
CA ASN A 22 -23.77 -13.74 50.24
C ASN A 22 -22.88 -14.19 49.07
N GLY A 23 -22.78 -15.51 48.83
CA GLY A 23 -22.02 -16.05 47.70
C GLY A 23 -22.61 -15.66 46.33
N LYS A 24 -23.94 -15.54 46.21
CA LYS A 24 -24.60 -15.04 45.00
C LYS A 24 -24.33 -13.55 44.82
N VAL A 25 -24.39 -12.75 45.89
CA VAL A 25 -24.09 -11.32 45.83
C VAL A 25 -22.64 -11.08 45.40
N CYS A 26 -21.68 -11.78 46.00
CA CYS A 26 -20.27 -11.68 45.61
C CYS A 26 -20.06 -12.09 44.15
N LEU A 27 -20.74 -13.14 43.69
CA LEU A 27 -20.67 -13.58 42.30
C LEU A 27 -21.23 -12.52 41.35
N TRP A 28 -22.38 -11.92 41.65
CA TRP A 28 -22.95 -10.85 40.82
C TRP A 28 -22.07 -9.59 40.76
N LEU A 29 -21.42 -9.23 41.87
CA LEU A 29 -20.45 -8.14 41.90
C LEU A 29 -19.22 -8.46 41.04
N PHE A 30 -18.67 -9.66 41.19
CA PHE A 30 -17.55 -10.14 40.36
C PHE A 30 -17.92 -10.19 38.87
N LEU A 31 -19.09 -10.72 38.52
CA LEU A 31 -19.56 -10.77 37.14
C LEU A 31 -19.74 -9.36 36.55
N SER A 32 -20.22 -8.41 37.35
CA SER A 32 -20.31 -7.01 36.93
C SER A 32 -18.95 -6.41 36.58
N THR A 33 -17.90 -6.70 37.36
CA THR A 33 -16.54 -6.20 37.06
C THR A 33 -15.96 -6.85 35.81
N GLU A 34 -16.21 -8.14 35.60
CA GLU A 34 -15.76 -8.83 34.39
C GLU A 34 -16.50 -8.35 33.13
N ILE A 35 -17.80 -8.05 33.23
CA ILE A 35 -18.55 -7.42 32.13
C ILE A 35 -17.91 -6.09 31.74
N MET A 36 -17.55 -5.25 32.71
CA MET A 36 -16.88 -3.97 32.45
C MET A 36 -15.51 -4.16 31.82
N PHE A 37 -14.73 -5.14 32.31
CA PHE A 37 -13.41 -5.47 31.77
C PHE A 37 -13.48 -5.90 30.29
N PHE A 38 -14.33 -6.89 29.95
CA PHE A 38 -14.48 -7.34 28.58
C PHE A 38 -15.15 -6.30 27.67
N ALA A 39 -16.09 -5.50 28.19
CA ALA A 39 -16.67 -4.40 27.43
C ALA A 39 -15.60 -3.37 27.02
N GLY A 40 -14.65 -3.06 27.91
CA GLY A 40 -13.50 -2.22 27.60
C GLY A 40 -12.64 -2.81 26.47
N LEU A 41 -12.24 -4.08 26.60
CA LEU A 41 -11.42 -4.75 25.59
C LEU A 41 -12.12 -4.87 24.22
N ILE A 42 -13.41 -5.22 24.21
CA ILE A 42 -14.23 -5.31 23.00
C ILE A 42 -14.40 -3.92 22.37
N GLY A 43 -14.66 -2.89 23.19
CA GLY A 43 -14.75 -1.50 22.74
C GLY A 43 -13.46 -1.02 22.09
N THR A 44 -12.31 -1.32 22.70
CA THR A 44 -11.00 -1.03 22.11
C THR A 44 -10.82 -1.74 20.77
N TYR A 45 -11.18 -3.02 20.65
CA TYR A 45 -11.12 -3.73 19.36
C TYR A 45 -12.00 -3.06 18.30
N ILE A 46 -13.24 -2.69 18.63
CA ILE A 46 -14.16 -2.03 17.70
C ILE A 46 -13.56 -0.70 17.21
N VAL A 47 -13.05 0.14 18.11
CA VAL A 47 -12.43 1.41 17.75
C VAL A 47 -11.21 1.20 16.85
N LEU A 48 -10.35 0.23 17.16
CA LEU A 48 -9.19 -0.09 16.32
C LEU A 48 -9.60 -0.66 14.96
N ARG A 49 -10.59 -1.55 14.92
CA ARG A 49 -11.10 -2.20 13.70
C ARG A 49 -11.72 -1.23 12.70
N PHE A 50 -12.47 -0.24 13.19
CA PHE A 50 -13.18 0.73 12.37
C PHE A 50 -12.46 2.08 12.27
N GLY A 51 -11.45 2.32 13.10
CA GLY A 51 -10.60 3.51 13.04
C GLY A 51 -9.54 3.43 11.94
N VAL A 52 -9.20 2.24 11.47
CA VAL A 52 -8.29 2.06 10.33
C VAL A 52 -9.01 2.28 8.99
N PRO A 53 -8.36 2.83 7.95
CA PRO A 53 -8.98 3.07 6.65
C PRO A 53 -9.60 1.81 6.02
N ALA A 54 -10.63 1.97 5.17
CA ALA A 54 -11.32 0.82 4.56
C ALA A 54 -10.35 -0.04 3.73
N GLY A 55 -10.40 -1.37 3.92
CA GLY A 55 -9.53 -2.34 3.22
C GLY A 55 -8.18 -2.60 3.89
N THR A 56 -7.91 -2.01 5.05
CA THR A 56 -6.62 -2.13 5.76
C THR A 56 -6.60 -3.18 6.87
N TRP A 57 -7.75 -3.51 7.44
CA TRP A 57 -7.82 -4.57 8.45
C TRP A 57 -7.67 -5.95 7.80
N PRO A 58 -6.94 -6.89 8.44
CA PRO A 58 -6.69 -8.20 7.84
C PRO A 58 -7.99 -8.98 7.64
N THR A 59 -8.12 -9.65 6.50
CA THR A 59 -9.29 -10.50 6.24
C THR A 59 -9.17 -11.82 7.02
N PRO A 60 -10.28 -12.52 7.33
CA PRO A 60 -10.25 -13.84 8.00
C PRO A 60 -9.31 -14.86 7.32
N HIS A 61 -9.16 -14.76 6.00
CA HIS A 61 -8.24 -15.59 5.23
C HIS A 61 -6.76 -15.25 5.50
N ASP A 62 -6.41 -13.96 5.62
CA ASP A 62 -5.03 -13.52 5.90
C ASP A 62 -4.54 -13.98 7.28
N VAL A 63 -5.48 -14.14 8.21
CA VAL A 63 -5.19 -14.51 9.60
C VAL A 63 -5.34 -16.00 9.90
N HIS A 64 -5.61 -16.80 8.87
CA HIS A 64 -5.90 -18.23 8.97
C HIS A 64 -6.94 -18.54 10.06
N VAL A 65 -8.00 -17.72 10.13
CA VAL A 65 -9.13 -17.93 11.02
C VAL A 65 -10.18 -18.71 10.23
N SER A 66 -10.54 -19.90 10.72
CA SER A 66 -11.53 -20.75 10.06
C SER A 66 -12.90 -20.52 10.69
N GLU A 67 -13.83 -19.94 9.94
CA GLU A 67 -15.20 -19.68 10.39
C GLU A 67 -15.94 -20.97 10.76
N PRO A 68 -15.82 -22.08 9.99
CA PRO A 68 -16.45 -23.35 10.37
C PRO A 68 -15.92 -23.93 11.68
N ILE A 69 -14.60 -23.87 11.92
CA ILE A 69 -14.00 -24.36 13.17
C ILE A 69 -14.42 -23.46 14.34
N GLY A 70 -14.43 -22.14 14.13
CA GLY A 70 -14.92 -21.17 15.11
C GLY A 70 -16.40 -21.41 15.47
N ALA A 71 -17.26 -21.63 14.47
CA ALA A 71 -18.67 -21.88 14.65
C ALA A 71 -18.93 -23.20 15.40
N PHE A 72 -18.19 -24.26 15.06
CA PHE A 72 -18.22 -25.52 15.80
C PHE A 72 -17.82 -25.30 17.26
N ASN A 73 -16.77 -24.51 17.52
CA ASN A 73 -16.31 -24.23 18.87
C ASN A 73 -17.35 -23.43 19.68
N THR A 74 -18.02 -22.48 19.05
CA THR A 74 -19.15 -21.73 19.64
C THR A 74 -20.31 -22.67 19.97
N PHE A 75 -20.65 -23.60 19.07
CA PHE A 75 -21.66 -24.62 19.33
C PHE A 75 -21.31 -25.50 20.53
N VAL A 76 -20.05 -25.92 20.66
CA VAL A 76 -19.55 -26.68 21.82
C VAL A 76 -19.80 -25.94 23.13
N LEU A 77 -19.52 -24.63 23.20
CA LEU A 77 -19.79 -23.84 24.40
C LEU A 77 -21.29 -23.71 24.71
N ILE A 78 -22.12 -23.39 23.72
CA ILE A 78 -23.57 -23.27 23.92
C ILE A 78 -24.16 -24.58 24.46
N VAL A 79 -23.74 -25.73 23.90
CA VAL A 79 -24.16 -27.05 24.40
C VAL A 79 -23.65 -27.29 25.81
N SER A 80 -22.40 -26.90 26.12
CA SER A 80 -21.82 -27.02 27.46
C SER A 80 -22.60 -26.20 28.51
N SER A 81 -23.13 -25.06 28.10
CA SER A 81 -23.99 -24.18 28.90
C SER A 81 -25.29 -24.90 29.29
N ALA A 82 -25.95 -25.51 28.29
CA ALA A 82 -27.18 -26.25 28.52
C ALA A 82 -26.98 -27.45 29.47
N THR A 83 -25.84 -28.15 29.37
CA THR A 83 -25.55 -29.27 30.27
C THR A 83 -25.36 -28.83 31.72
N VAL A 84 -24.89 -27.61 32.00
CA VAL A 84 -24.84 -27.07 33.37
C VAL A 84 -26.24 -26.88 33.96
N VAL A 85 -27.19 -26.38 33.17
CA VAL A 85 -28.58 -26.20 33.60
C VAL A 85 -29.21 -27.56 33.95
N PHE A 86 -28.99 -28.57 33.12
CA PHE A 86 -29.45 -29.93 33.40
C PHE A 86 -28.77 -30.54 34.63
N ALA A 87 -27.49 -30.23 34.88
CA ALA A 87 -26.79 -30.64 36.09
C ALA A 87 -27.42 -30.02 37.34
N LEU A 88 -27.75 -28.73 37.29
CA LEU A 88 -28.42 -28.02 38.38
C LEU A 88 -29.82 -28.58 38.64
N GLU A 89 -30.61 -28.84 37.60
CA GLU A 89 -31.95 -29.41 37.74
C GLU A 89 -31.91 -30.83 38.34
N ALA A 90 -30.98 -31.66 37.87
CA ALA A 90 -30.76 -33.00 38.43
C ALA A 90 -30.34 -32.94 39.90
N ALA A 91 -29.46 -32.00 40.28
CA ALA A 91 -29.05 -31.81 41.67
C ALA A 91 -30.23 -31.36 42.55
N LYS A 92 -31.06 -30.41 42.08
CA LYS A 92 -32.29 -29.97 42.78
C LYS A 92 -33.28 -31.12 42.99
N LYS A 93 -33.37 -32.06 42.05
CA LYS A 93 -34.17 -33.29 42.17
C LYS A 93 -33.48 -34.40 43.00
N ASN A 94 -32.36 -34.09 43.65
CA ASN A 94 -31.54 -35.02 44.43
C ASN A 94 -30.97 -36.21 43.61
N GLN A 95 -30.85 -36.06 42.29
CA GLN A 95 -30.35 -37.09 41.37
C GLN A 95 -28.84 -36.91 41.15
N ALA A 96 -28.05 -37.16 42.21
CA ALA A 96 -26.62 -36.81 42.27
C ALA A 96 -25.79 -37.41 41.12
N GLN A 97 -26.09 -38.65 40.71
CA GLN A 97 -25.35 -39.31 39.63
C GLN A 97 -25.60 -38.66 38.27
N LYS A 98 -26.85 -38.24 37.98
CA LYS A 98 -27.17 -37.54 36.75
C LYS A 98 -26.57 -36.13 36.74
N ALA A 99 -26.64 -35.43 37.88
CA ALA A 99 -25.98 -34.12 38.03
C ALA A 99 -24.48 -34.23 37.75
N ARG A 100 -23.83 -35.28 38.27
CA ARG A 100 -22.42 -35.58 37.98
C ARG A 100 -22.18 -35.85 36.51
N SER A 101 -23.00 -36.67 35.85
CA SER A 101 -22.85 -36.96 34.42
C SER A 101 -22.95 -35.72 33.55
N PHE A 102 -23.93 -34.84 33.82
CA PHE A 102 -24.08 -33.58 33.08
C PHE A 102 -22.93 -32.62 33.34
N LEU A 103 -22.45 -32.51 34.59
CA LEU A 103 -21.31 -31.65 34.91
C LEU A 103 -20.00 -32.19 34.32
N MET A 104 -19.83 -33.52 34.25
CA MET A 104 -18.72 -34.15 33.52
C MET A 104 -18.79 -33.85 32.02
N ALA A 105 -19.99 -33.86 31.43
CA ALA A 105 -20.17 -33.48 30.03
C ALA A 105 -19.74 -32.01 29.80
N THR A 106 -20.14 -31.07 30.66
CA THR A 106 -19.66 -29.69 30.60
C THR A 106 -18.13 -29.62 30.69
N PHE A 107 -17.52 -30.32 31.65
CA PHE A 107 -16.07 -30.34 31.82
C PHE A 107 -15.35 -30.84 30.54
N ILE A 108 -15.84 -31.93 29.95
CA ILE A 108 -15.28 -32.48 28.71
C ILE A 108 -15.45 -31.50 27.55
N LEU A 109 -16.63 -30.89 27.40
CA LEU A 109 -16.89 -29.91 26.34
C LEU A 109 -16.01 -28.66 26.48
N GLY A 110 -15.77 -28.17 27.70
CA GLY A 110 -14.83 -27.07 27.93
C GLY A 110 -13.38 -27.46 27.61
N CYS A 111 -12.96 -28.70 27.88
CA CYS A 111 -11.66 -29.21 27.44
C CYS A 111 -11.57 -29.31 25.91
N VAL A 112 -12.65 -29.72 25.24
CA VAL A 112 -12.73 -29.73 23.76
C VAL A 112 -12.57 -28.30 23.23
N PHE A 113 -13.25 -27.33 23.85
CA PHE A 113 -13.13 -25.92 23.47
C PHE A 113 -11.68 -25.41 23.54
N LEU A 114 -11.00 -25.66 24.65
CA LEU A 114 -9.58 -25.30 24.81
C LEU A 114 -8.68 -26.08 23.85
N GLY A 115 -8.99 -27.34 23.57
CA GLY A 115 -8.25 -28.16 22.60
C GLY A 115 -8.32 -27.60 21.18
N VAL A 116 -9.52 -27.22 20.72
CA VAL A 116 -9.72 -26.54 19.43
C VAL A 116 -8.93 -25.22 19.39
N LYS A 117 -9.00 -24.43 20.47
CA LYS A 117 -8.24 -23.18 20.59
C LYS A 117 -6.73 -23.39 20.56
N MET A 118 -6.23 -24.43 21.22
CA MET A 118 -4.81 -24.77 21.23
C MET A 118 -4.30 -25.15 19.84
N VAL A 119 -5.10 -25.91 19.07
CA VAL A 119 -4.77 -26.24 17.67
C VAL A 119 -4.74 -24.98 16.81
N GLU A 120 -5.69 -24.07 16.99
CA GLU A 120 -5.74 -22.80 16.26
C GLU A 120 -4.54 -21.90 16.60
N TYR A 121 -4.19 -21.78 17.88
CA TYR A 121 -3.02 -21.02 18.34
C TYR A 121 -1.73 -21.62 17.80
N ARG A 122 -1.58 -22.95 17.86
CA ARG A 122 -0.42 -23.65 17.31
C ARG A 122 -0.28 -23.40 15.81
N SER A 123 -1.38 -23.45 15.07
CA SER A 123 -1.39 -23.11 13.64
C SER A 123 -0.92 -21.66 13.44
N LYS A 124 -1.44 -20.70 14.20
CA LYS A 124 -1.01 -19.30 14.13
C LYS A 124 0.48 -19.13 14.43
N PHE A 125 0.98 -19.74 15.49
CA PHE A 125 2.41 -19.70 15.84
C PHE A 125 3.30 -20.35 14.77
N SER A 126 2.85 -21.43 14.10
CA SER A 126 3.61 -22.01 13.00
C SER A 126 3.63 -21.13 11.75
N HIS A 127 2.64 -20.26 11.58
CA HIS A 127 2.65 -19.19 10.57
C HIS A 127 3.30 -17.90 11.11
N GLY A 128 4.00 -17.98 12.25
CA GLY A 128 4.70 -16.89 12.92
C GLY A 128 3.82 -15.84 13.58
N ILE A 129 2.50 -16.00 13.57
CA ILE A 129 1.56 -15.01 14.12
C ILE A 129 1.58 -15.10 15.65
N THR A 130 2.33 -14.23 16.32
CA THR A 130 2.55 -14.26 17.77
C THR A 130 2.02 -13.02 18.48
N PRO A 131 1.68 -13.12 19.79
CA PRO A 131 1.23 -11.97 20.60
C PRO A 131 2.33 -10.95 20.91
N PHE A 132 3.60 -11.33 20.76
CA PHE A 132 4.76 -10.48 21.02
C PHE A 132 5.73 -10.56 19.84
N PHE A 133 6.44 -9.45 19.62
CA PHE A 133 7.59 -9.40 18.72
C PHE A 133 8.70 -10.29 19.29
N SER A 134 9.12 -11.28 18.52
CA SER A 134 10.34 -12.04 18.80
C SER A 134 11.51 -11.28 18.18
N GLU A 135 12.01 -10.27 18.87
CA GLU A 135 13.32 -9.72 18.54
C GLU A 135 14.37 -10.79 18.86
N VAL A 136 15.05 -11.32 17.85
CA VAL A 136 16.21 -12.17 18.07
C VAL A 136 17.38 -11.24 18.44
N LEU A 137 17.46 -10.87 19.72
CA LEU A 137 18.64 -10.23 20.29
C LEU A 137 19.69 -11.31 20.59
N ASP A 138 20.91 -11.14 20.08
CA ASP A 138 22.08 -11.96 20.45
C ASP A 138 22.61 -11.55 21.85
N GLU A 139 23.33 -12.44 22.54
CA GLU A 139 23.84 -12.27 23.93
C GLU A 139 24.71 -11.01 24.13
N GLU A 140 25.20 -10.39 23.06
CA GLU A 140 26.08 -9.21 23.08
C GLU A 140 25.42 -7.86 22.70
N ARG A 141 24.08 -7.79 22.54
CA ARG A 141 23.36 -6.56 22.09
C ARG A 141 23.89 -5.94 20.78
N HIS A 142 24.35 -6.76 19.83
CA HIS A 142 24.59 -6.31 18.47
C HIS A 142 23.33 -6.50 17.62
N TYR A 143 22.86 -5.41 16.99
CA TYR A 143 21.81 -5.46 15.97
C TYR A 143 22.27 -6.37 14.83
N LYS A 144 21.49 -7.40 14.51
CA LYS A 144 21.66 -8.18 13.27
C LYS A 144 20.53 -7.73 12.33
N PRO A 145 20.84 -7.16 11.14
CA PRO A 145 19.84 -7.09 10.09
C PRO A 145 19.33 -8.51 9.83
N ALA A 146 18.05 -8.63 9.52
CA ALA A 146 17.23 -9.84 9.59
C ALA A 146 17.71 -11.03 8.70
N GLN A 147 18.91 -11.56 8.92
CA GLN A 147 19.46 -12.73 8.24
C GLN A 147 18.95 -14.06 8.81
N SER A 148 18.15 -14.05 9.88
CA SER A 148 17.56 -15.28 10.40
C SER A 148 16.28 -15.64 9.64
N LYS A 149 16.34 -16.71 8.86
CA LYS A 149 15.19 -17.40 8.23
C LYS A 149 14.25 -18.04 9.26
N THR A 150 13.97 -17.39 10.38
CA THR A 150 13.23 -17.96 11.49
C THR A 150 11.97 -17.16 11.80
N HIS A 151 10.86 -17.70 11.26
CA HIS A 151 9.50 -17.58 11.82
C HIS A 151 8.98 -16.15 11.96
N ARG A 152 8.98 -15.43 10.84
CA ARG A 152 8.29 -14.15 10.65
C ARG A 152 6.77 -14.36 10.82
N ALA A 153 6.09 -13.42 11.48
CA ALA A 153 4.63 -13.37 11.49
C ALA A 153 4.10 -13.14 10.07
N LEU A 154 3.72 -14.23 9.39
CA LEU A 154 3.26 -14.24 8.00
C LEU A 154 1.93 -13.51 7.79
N LEU A 155 1.34 -12.94 8.85
CA LEU A 155 0.17 -12.11 8.67
C LEU A 155 0.50 -10.91 7.79
N TYR A 156 1.69 -10.32 7.92
CA TYR A 156 2.34 -9.47 6.90
C TYR A 156 3.85 -9.41 7.13
N GLU A 157 4.66 -9.85 6.16
CA GLU A 157 6.05 -9.38 5.98
C GLU A 157 6.14 -7.89 5.60
N ARG A 158 5.09 -7.12 5.84
CA ARG A 158 5.11 -5.70 5.56
C ARG A 158 5.19 -4.97 6.89
N ALA A 159 6.20 -4.10 7.00
CA ALA A 159 6.04 -2.78 7.61
C ALA A 159 4.58 -2.35 7.48
N ASP A 160 3.94 -1.82 8.52
CA ASP A 160 2.55 -1.38 8.46
C ASP A 160 2.34 -0.48 7.22
N VAL A 161 1.98 -1.06 6.07
CA VAL A 161 1.86 -0.33 4.81
C VAL A 161 0.73 0.67 4.94
N TYR A 162 -0.20 0.36 5.85
CA TYR A 162 -1.28 1.23 6.24
C TYR A 162 -0.76 2.41 7.03
N TYR A 163 0.28 2.28 7.86
CA TYR A 163 0.91 3.43 8.48
C TYR A 163 1.41 4.41 7.43
N VAL A 164 2.26 3.97 6.49
CA VAL A 164 2.84 4.86 5.47
C VAL A 164 1.74 5.44 4.56
N ALA A 165 0.77 4.62 4.14
CA ALA A 165 -0.35 5.07 3.32
C ALA A 165 -1.31 6.01 4.07
N ASP A 166 -1.50 5.82 5.37
CA ASP A 166 -2.34 6.67 6.22
C ASP A 166 -1.66 8.01 6.51
N VAL A 167 -0.35 8.02 6.76
CA VAL A 167 0.45 9.26 6.80
C VAL A 167 0.32 10.00 5.48
N ARG A 168 0.52 9.32 4.33
CA ARG A 168 0.36 9.93 3.00
C ARG A 168 -1.03 10.51 2.84
N LYS A 169 -2.06 9.75 3.19
CA LYS A 169 -3.46 10.21 3.07
C LYS A 169 -3.70 11.47 3.88
N HIS A 170 -3.27 11.52 5.14
CA HIS A 170 -3.42 12.71 5.97
C HIS A 170 -2.68 13.92 5.38
N LEU A 171 -1.46 13.74 4.87
CA LEU A 171 -0.71 14.80 4.21
C LEU A 171 -1.42 15.31 2.95
N GLU A 172 -1.89 14.40 2.10
CA GLU A 172 -2.62 14.72 0.87
C GLU A 172 -3.97 15.42 1.15
N ASP A 173 -4.71 14.98 2.17
CA ASP A 173 -5.97 15.61 2.60
C ASP A 173 -5.71 17.04 3.13
N ASN A 174 -4.63 17.24 3.90
CA ASN A 174 -4.22 18.57 4.37
C ASN A 174 -3.77 19.48 3.20
N ARG A 175 -3.00 18.93 2.25
CA ARG A 175 -2.58 19.65 1.04
C ARG A 175 -3.79 20.12 0.25
N ALA A 176 -4.73 19.22 -0.04
CA ALA A 176 -5.95 19.51 -0.77
C ALA A 176 -6.80 20.56 -0.04
N SER A 177 -6.84 20.52 1.30
CA SER A 177 -7.55 21.53 2.10
C SER A 177 -6.91 22.93 1.97
N LEU A 178 -5.57 23.03 1.94
CA LEU A 178 -4.87 24.30 1.77
C LEU A 178 -5.07 24.86 0.36
N GLU A 179 -4.94 24.02 -0.67
CA GLU A 179 -5.17 24.39 -2.06
C GLU A 179 -6.63 24.83 -2.30
N ALA A 180 -7.59 24.13 -1.71
CA ALA A 180 -9.00 24.51 -1.78
C ALA A 180 -9.28 25.86 -1.09
N ALA A 181 -8.63 26.13 0.05
CA ALA A 181 -8.72 27.41 0.73
C ALA A 181 -8.13 28.56 -0.12
N ALA A 182 -6.99 28.33 -0.77
CA ALA A 182 -6.39 29.29 -1.69
C ALA A 182 -7.29 29.53 -2.92
N ALA A 183 -7.85 28.47 -3.51
CA ALA A 183 -8.76 28.58 -4.64
C ALA A 183 -10.04 29.36 -4.31
N ALA A 184 -10.56 29.21 -3.08
CA ALA A 184 -11.69 29.99 -2.58
C ALA A 184 -11.37 31.49 -2.40
N ASN A 185 -10.09 31.84 -2.31
CA ASN A 185 -9.58 33.20 -2.14
C ASN A 185 -8.89 33.72 -3.43
N GLU A 186 -9.54 33.53 -4.58
CA GLU A 186 -9.04 33.97 -5.91
C GLU A 186 -7.65 33.40 -6.30
N GLY A 187 -7.23 32.30 -5.66
CA GLY A 187 -5.91 31.70 -5.87
C GLY A 187 -4.82 32.30 -4.98
N GLU A 188 -5.13 33.25 -4.10
CA GLU A 188 -4.18 33.83 -3.14
C GLU A 188 -4.08 32.97 -1.87
N MET A 189 -2.92 32.33 -1.71
CA MET A 189 -2.54 31.61 -0.49
C MET A 189 -1.76 32.54 0.44
N SER A 190 -2.12 32.54 1.73
CA SER A 190 -1.37 33.27 2.76
C SER A 190 0.07 32.76 2.87
N GLU A 191 1.00 33.60 3.36
CA GLU A 191 2.39 33.18 3.61
C GLU A 191 2.45 31.96 4.54
N GLU A 192 1.67 31.96 5.62
CA GLU A 192 1.53 30.79 6.50
C GLU A 192 1.02 29.54 5.76
N GLY A 193 0.11 29.70 4.79
CA GLY A 193 -0.36 28.60 3.95
C GLY A 193 0.73 28.05 3.03
N LYS A 194 1.60 28.92 2.51
CA LYS A 194 2.77 28.53 1.70
C LYS A 194 3.78 27.77 2.53
N ASP A 195 4.11 28.26 3.72
CA ASP A 195 5.03 27.60 4.66
C ASP A 195 4.51 26.19 5.03
N ARG A 196 3.21 26.06 5.34
CA ARG A 196 2.59 24.77 5.62
C ARG A 196 2.61 23.83 4.42
N LEU A 197 2.38 24.37 3.22
CA LEU A 197 2.39 23.59 1.99
C LEU A 197 3.80 23.07 1.67
N GLU A 198 4.83 23.87 1.91
CA GLU A 198 6.23 23.46 1.77
C GLU A 198 6.56 22.29 2.69
N VAL A 199 6.24 22.40 3.99
CA VAL A 199 6.41 21.30 4.96
C VAL A 199 5.67 20.03 4.53
N ILE A 200 4.41 20.16 4.09
CA ILE A 200 3.63 19.00 3.63
C ILE A 200 4.30 18.34 2.41
N ASN A 201 4.81 19.12 1.46
CA ASN A 201 5.45 18.58 0.26
C ASN A 201 6.77 17.87 0.57
N GLU A 202 7.58 18.40 1.48
CA GLU A 202 8.80 17.73 1.97
C GLU A 202 8.45 16.39 2.63
N LEU A 203 7.45 16.36 3.52
CA LEU A 203 6.98 15.13 4.17
C LEU A 203 6.40 14.13 3.17
N ILE A 204 5.66 14.58 2.14
CA ILE A 204 5.15 13.69 1.09
C ILE A 204 6.31 13.05 0.32
N ALA A 205 7.40 13.77 0.06
CA ALA A 205 8.57 13.20 -0.62
C ALA A 205 9.24 12.10 0.23
N ASP A 206 9.39 12.32 1.54
CA ASP A 206 9.92 11.31 2.47
C ASP A 206 8.99 10.08 2.60
N VAL A 207 7.69 10.30 2.60
CA VAL A 207 6.70 9.22 2.62
C VAL A 207 6.73 8.41 1.32
N ARG A 208 6.81 9.06 0.15
CA ARG A 208 6.94 8.38 -1.15
C ARG A 208 8.21 7.56 -1.26
N TRP A 209 9.32 8.11 -0.75
CA TRP A 209 10.56 7.36 -0.59
C TRP A 209 10.33 6.09 0.22
N THR A 210 9.73 6.23 1.41
CA THR A 210 9.43 5.10 2.29
C THR A 210 8.52 4.07 1.61
N GLU A 211 7.46 4.50 0.91
CA GLU A 211 6.57 3.60 0.14
C GLU A 211 7.33 2.82 -0.93
N SER A 212 8.23 3.48 -1.67
CA SER A 212 9.02 2.83 -2.72
C SER A 212 9.95 1.75 -2.15
N ARG A 213 10.65 2.03 -1.05
CA ARG A 213 11.55 1.07 -0.39
C ARG A 213 10.78 -0.09 0.23
N VAL A 214 9.63 0.18 0.84
CA VAL A 214 8.76 -0.86 1.40
C VAL A 214 8.18 -1.77 0.32
N ALA A 215 7.97 -1.25 -0.89
CA ALA A 215 7.46 -2.04 -2.02
C ALA A 215 8.53 -2.93 -2.69
N MET A 216 9.82 -2.62 -2.52
CA MET A 216 10.93 -3.40 -3.09
C MET A 216 11.10 -4.73 -2.36
N HIS A 217 10.94 -5.85 -3.08
CA HIS A 217 11.07 -7.21 -2.53
C HIS A 217 12.49 -7.55 -2.03
N ASP A 218 13.51 -6.87 -2.55
CA ASP A 218 14.92 -7.13 -2.24
C ASP A 218 15.48 -6.21 -1.13
N TYR A 219 14.67 -5.32 -0.56
CA TYR A 219 15.13 -4.47 0.54
C TYR A 219 15.25 -5.32 1.82
N GLU A 220 16.44 -5.37 2.44
CA GLU A 220 16.75 -6.33 3.52
C GLU A 220 15.82 -6.20 4.74
N SER A 221 15.24 -5.01 4.96
CA SER A 221 14.26 -4.77 6.02
C SER A 221 13.35 -3.56 5.72
N PRO A 222 12.19 -3.75 5.05
CA PRO A 222 11.20 -2.70 4.81
C PRO A 222 10.76 -1.97 6.09
N TYR A 223 10.87 -2.67 7.21
CA TYR A 223 10.51 -2.18 8.53
C TYR A 223 11.45 -1.08 9.04
N ASP A 224 12.71 -1.08 8.63
CA ASP A 224 13.70 -0.12 9.14
C ASP A 224 13.52 1.26 8.52
N VAL A 225 13.21 1.35 7.22
CA VAL A 225 12.87 2.65 6.59
C VAL A 225 11.58 3.23 7.19
N MET A 226 10.60 2.37 7.47
CA MET A 226 9.38 2.80 8.16
C MET A 226 9.66 3.25 9.60
N LYS A 227 10.57 2.60 10.33
CA LYS A 227 11.00 3.04 11.66
C LYS A 227 11.61 4.43 11.62
N VAL A 228 12.42 4.75 10.60
CA VAL A 228 12.99 6.10 10.42
C VAL A 228 11.87 7.12 10.21
N LEU A 229 10.92 6.84 9.30
CA LEU A 229 9.76 7.73 9.07
C LEU A 229 8.92 7.91 10.34
N ALA A 230 8.67 6.82 11.08
CA ALA A 230 7.92 6.87 12.32
C ALA A 230 8.65 7.67 13.40
N HIS A 231 9.98 7.55 13.47
CA HIS A 231 10.80 8.33 14.39
C HIS A 231 10.80 9.81 14.02
N GLN A 232 10.84 10.15 12.73
CA GLN A 232 10.69 11.52 12.24
C GLN A 232 9.34 12.13 12.66
N ILE A 233 8.26 11.35 12.57
CA ILE A 233 6.91 11.82 12.93
C ILE A 233 6.72 11.90 14.46
N TYR A 234 7.17 10.88 15.18
CA TYR A 234 7.03 10.72 16.62
C TYR A 234 8.26 10.00 17.22
N PRO A 235 9.29 10.75 17.65
CA PRO A 235 10.51 10.19 18.22
C PRO A 235 10.22 9.35 19.46
N LEU A 236 10.81 8.16 19.51
CA LEU A 236 10.76 7.28 20.67
C LEU A 236 12.17 7.15 21.27
N HIS A 237 12.39 7.75 22.44
CA HIS A 237 13.70 7.75 23.11
C HIS A 237 14.37 6.38 23.23
N ARG A 238 13.58 5.34 23.52
CA ARG A 238 14.09 3.98 23.68
C ARG A 238 14.68 3.37 22.39
N ASN A 239 14.35 3.93 21.23
CA ASN A 239 14.74 3.42 19.92
C ASN A 239 15.78 4.32 19.22
N GLU A 240 16.21 5.44 19.81
CA GLU A 240 17.09 6.42 19.15
C GLU A 240 18.41 5.80 18.66
N GLY A 241 19.08 5.01 19.50
CA GLY A 241 20.35 4.37 19.11
C GLY A 241 20.19 3.39 17.93
N GLU A 242 19.04 2.73 17.82
CA GLU A 242 18.73 1.82 16.72
C GLU A 242 18.45 2.61 15.43
N VAL A 243 17.61 3.63 15.52
CA VAL A 243 17.26 4.49 14.37
C VAL A 243 18.50 5.19 13.82
N ALA A 244 19.42 5.63 14.68
CA ALA A 244 20.67 6.24 14.24
C ALA A 244 21.57 5.27 13.43
N VAL A 245 21.57 3.98 13.76
CA VAL A 245 22.29 2.95 12.98
C VAL A 245 21.64 2.77 11.62
N ILE A 246 20.31 2.64 11.59
CA ILE A 246 19.53 2.50 10.36
C ILE A 246 19.76 3.69 9.42
N ILE A 247 19.72 4.93 9.95
CA ILE A 247 19.97 6.14 9.15
C ILE A 247 21.37 6.12 8.55
N LYS A 248 22.39 5.70 9.30
CA LYS A 248 23.78 5.62 8.82
C LYS A 248 23.94 4.59 7.70
N GLU A 249 23.25 3.46 7.80
CA GLU A 249 23.21 2.44 6.75
C GLU A 249 22.47 2.98 5.50
N GLU A 250 21.30 3.60 5.68
CA GLU A 250 20.52 4.20 4.59
C GLU A 250 21.31 5.29 3.86
N LEU A 251 22.02 6.17 4.58
CA LEU A 251 22.88 7.21 4.00
C LEU A 251 24.02 6.62 3.15
N ARG A 252 24.62 5.51 3.59
CA ARG A 252 25.67 4.81 2.84
C ARG A 252 25.10 4.23 1.55
N ASP A 253 24.00 3.50 1.64
CA ASP A 253 23.35 2.85 0.50
C ASP A 253 22.88 3.89 -0.53
N ASN A 254 22.28 4.98 -0.06
CA ASN A 254 21.89 6.10 -0.91
C ASN A 254 23.10 6.77 -1.57
N GLY A 255 24.26 6.82 -0.91
CA GLY A 255 25.50 7.34 -1.51
C GLY A 255 26.01 6.48 -2.67
N GLU A 256 25.93 5.16 -2.54
CA GLU A 256 26.27 4.21 -3.61
C GLU A 256 25.29 4.34 -4.78
N GLU A 257 23.98 4.36 -4.49
CA GLU A 257 22.92 4.53 -5.49
C GLU A 257 23.04 5.86 -6.24
N LEU A 258 23.24 6.97 -5.53
CA LEU A 258 23.40 8.30 -6.12
C LEU A 258 24.59 8.38 -7.07
N THR A 259 25.69 7.71 -6.72
CA THR A 259 26.88 7.62 -7.58
C THR A 259 26.56 6.87 -8.87
N GLY A 260 25.82 5.76 -8.77
CA GLY A 260 25.37 4.98 -9.92
C GLY A 260 24.44 5.77 -10.84
N ILE A 261 23.41 6.41 -10.28
CA ILE A 261 22.43 7.19 -11.06
C ILE A 261 23.10 8.39 -11.72
N LYS A 262 23.96 9.15 -11.01
CA LYS A 262 24.68 10.29 -11.61
C LYS A 262 25.61 9.85 -12.74
N GLY A 263 26.25 8.68 -12.61
CA GLY A 263 27.03 8.09 -13.70
C GLY A 263 26.17 7.75 -14.92
N ALA A 264 24.96 7.21 -14.70
CA ALA A 264 24.00 6.94 -15.78
C ALA A 264 23.50 8.23 -16.46
N VAL A 265 23.20 9.29 -15.68
CA VAL A 265 22.85 10.62 -16.21
C VAL A 265 23.96 11.15 -17.10
N GLN A 266 25.20 11.14 -16.63
CA GLN A 266 26.34 11.64 -17.40
C GLN A 266 26.52 10.87 -18.72
N LYS A 267 26.35 9.54 -18.68
CA LYS A 267 26.41 8.70 -19.88
C LYS A 267 25.30 9.06 -20.87
N ALA A 268 24.05 9.16 -20.39
CA ALA A 268 22.90 9.50 -21.22
C ALA A 268 23.00 10.93 -21.81
N GLN A 269 23.54 11.89 -21.05
CA GLN A 269 23.85 13.24 -21.55
C GLN A 269 24.90 13.22 -22.68
N GLY A 270 25.90 12.33 -22.58
CA GLY A 270 26.87 12.09 -23.65
C GLY A 270 26.21 11.56 -24.93
N GLU A 271 25.40 10.50 -24.80
CA GLU A 271 24.63 9.92 -25.91
C GLU A 271 23.66 10.92 -26.55
N LEU A 272 23.01 11.76 -25.74
CA LEU A 272 22.15 12.85 -26.23
C LEU A 272 22.94 13.89 -27.02
N GLY A 273 24.17 14.21 -26.61
CA GLY A 273 25.07 15.11 -27.35
C GLY A 273 25.46 14.57 -28.73
N ASP A 274 25.76 13.27 -28.80
CA ASP A 274 26.06 12.59 -30.08
C ASP A 274 24.83 12.58 -31.00
N LEU A 275 23.64 12.26 -30.46
CA LEU A 275 22.38 12.29 -31.20
C LEU A 275 22.00 13.70 -31.67
N THR A 276 22.26 14.73 -30.85
CA THR A 276 22.05 16.15 -31.19
C THR A 276 22.91 16.52 -32.39
N THR A 277 24.18 16.14 -32.37
CA THR A 277 25.12 16.39 -33.47
C THR A 277 24.66 15.68 -34.74
N ARG A 278 24.30 14.40 -34.66
CA ARG A 278 23.84 13.61 -35.81
C ARG A 278 22.54 14.14 -36.40
N ARG A 279 21.60 14.56 -35.55
CA ARG A 279 20.37 15.22 -35.96
C ARG A 279 20.68 16.47 -36.76
N ASP A 280 21.55 17.36 -36.25
CA ASP A 280 21.86 18.63 -36.91
C ASP A 280 22.56 18.42 -38.26
N GLU A 281 23.45 17.42 -38.35
CA GLU A 281 24.06 17.00 -39.62
C GLU A 281 23.02 16.52 -40.64
N LEU A 282 22.09 15.65 -40.22
CA LEU A 282 21.05 15.12 -41.08
C LEU A 282 20.04 16.20 -41.50
N THR A 283 19.66 17.10 -40.60
CA THR A 283 18.80 18.25 -40.91
C THR A 283 19.47 19.10 -41.99
N LYS A 284 20.74 19.45 -41.81
CA LYS A 284 21.48 20.20 -42.82
C LYS A 284 21.59 19.45 -44.15
N GLN A 285 21.87 18.15 -44.12
CA GLN A 285 21.96 17.31 -45.32
C GLN A 285 20.62 17.29 -46.09
N VAL A 286 19.50 17.17 -45.39
CA VAL A 286 18.16 17.20 -45.98
C VAL A 286 17.83 18.60 -46.54
N GLU A 287 18.20 19.67 -45.84
CA GLU A 287 18.03 21.04 -46.33
C GLU A 287 18.85 21.29 -47.61
N ASP A 288 20.13 20.90 -47.61
CA ASP A 288 21.03 21.06 -48.76
C ASP A 288 20.51 20.28 -49.99
N LEU A 289 20.06 19.03 -49.81
CA LEU A 289 19.48 18.21 -50.89
C LEU A 289 18.16 18.79 -51.43
N ASN A 290 17.30 19.31 -50.55
CA ASN A 290 16.06 19.97 -50.97
C ASN A 290 16.34 21.30 -51.70
N ALA A 291 17.34 22.05 -51.28
CA ALA A 291 17.78 23.27 -51.95
C ALA A 291 18.36 22.99 -53.35
N GLU A 292 19.05 21.85 -53.55
CA GLU A 292 19.51 21.41 -54.86
C GLU A 292 18.34 20.93 -55.75
N LYS A 293 17.37 20.22 -55.17
CA LYS A 293 16.19 19.69 -55.89
C LYS A 293 15.21 20.78 -56.35
N GLY A 294 15.04 21.86 -55.58
CA GLY A 294 14.07 22.93 -55.85
C GLY A 294 14.21 23.54 -57.26
N PRO A 295 15.36 24.12 -57.62
CA PRO A 295 15.58 24.71 -58.95
C PRO A 295 15.46 23.71 -60.10
N LEU A 296 15.90 22.45 -59.89
CA LEU A 296 15.76 21.39 -60.89
C LEU A 296 14.28 21.02 -61.13
N SER A 297 13.46 21.04 -60.09
CA SER A 297 12.03 20.78 -60.19
C SER A 297 11.29 21.88 -60.94
N GLU A 298 11.65 23.15 -60.70
CA GLU A 298 11.14 24.29 -61.48
C GLU A 298 11.59 24.22 -62.95
N GLN A 299 12.86 23.85 -63.19
CA GLN A 299 13.39 23.66 -64.54
C GLN A 299 12.64 22.54 -65.27
N LEU A 300 12.36 21.41 -64.61
CA LEU A 300 11.60 20.30 -65.17
C LEU A 300 10.16 20.71 -65.54
N GLN A 301 9.48 21.47 -64.67
CA GLN A 301 8.14 22.00 -64.96
C GLN A 301 8.13 22.92 -66.18
N LYS A 302 9.13 23.80 -66.29
CA LYS A 302 9.27 24.70 -67.42
C LYS A 302 9.54 23.94 -68.72
N LEU A 303 10.44 22.96 -68.71
CA LEU A 303 10.74 22.13 -69.86
C LEU A 303 9.54 21.28 -70.31
N ASN A 304 8.78 20.70 -69.38
CA ASN A 304 7.56 19.97 -69.70
C ASN A 304 6.49 20.87 -70.34
N LYS A 305 6.32 22.09 -69.84
CA LYS A 305 5.41 23.07 -70.43
C LYS A 305 5.85 23.51 -71.83
N GLU A 306 7.14 23.78 -72.03
CA GLU A 306 7.70 24.12 -73.35
C GLU A 306 7.57 22.96 -74.35
N LYS A 307 7.64 21.71 -73.87
CA LYS A 307 7.40 20.51 -74.67
C LYS A 307 5.92 20.38 -75.06
N GLU A 308 5.00 20.54 -74.12
CA GLU A 308 3.55 20.51 -74.37
C GLU A 308 3.14 21.59 -75.38
N GLU A 309 3.65 22.82 -75.23
CA GLU A 309 3.43 23.92 -76.20
C GLU A 309 4.02 23.61 -77.59
N ALA A 310 5.11 22.83 -77.67
CA ALA A 310 5.72 22.42 -78.94
C ALA A 310 4.97 21.25 -79.61
N GLU A 311 4.45 20.31 -78.82
CA GLU A 311 3.58 19.21 -79.28
C GLU A 311 2.24 19.76 -79.80
N ASP A 312 1.61 20.69 -79.06
CA ASP A 312 0.37 21.37 -79.47
C ASP A 312 0.56 22.17 -80.78
N ALA A 313 1.71 22.83 -80.94
CA ALA A 313 2.05 23.56 -82.16
C ALA A 313 2.32 22.65 -83.36
N ALA A 314 2.74 21.40 -83.12
CA ALA A 314 2.91 20.38 -84.15
C ALA A 314 1.59 19.73 -84.57
N GLU A 315 0.61 19.60 -83.66
CA GLU A 315 -0.73 19.04 -83.95
C GLU A 315 -1.72 20.05 -84.56
N ALA A 316 -1.49 21.36 -84.42
CA ALA A 316 -2.36 22.41 -84.95
C ALA A 316 -2.30 22.53 -86.50
N LYS A 317 -3.01 21.65 -87.22
CA LYS A 317 -3.34 21.85 -88.63
C LYS A 317 -4.26 23.08 -88.82
N PRO A 318 -4.08 23.91 -89.87
CA PRO A 318 -5.06 24.93 -90.21
C PRO A 318 -6.32 24.26 -90.78
N ALA A 319 -7.43 24.34 -90.03
CA ALA A 319 -8.77 24.20 -90.61
C ALA A 319 -9.15 25.54 -91.27
N ASP A 320 -9.71 25.45 -92.47
CA ASP A 320 -10.20 26.52 -93.37
C ASP A 320 -9.16 27.20 -94.28
N ALA A 321 -8.97 26.62 -95.47
CA ALA A 321 -8.76 27.39 -96.70
C ALA A 321 -9.32 26.62 -97.92
N GLU A 322 -10.43 27.11 -98.46
CA GLU A 322 -10.97 26.73 -99.77
C GLU A 322 -10.02 27.12 -100.92
N ALA A 323 -10.03 26.27 -101.94
CA ALA A 323 -9.84 26.56 -103.37
C ALA A 323 -8.43 26.90 -103.93
N LYS A 324 -7.93 25.87 -104.63
CA LYS A 324 -7.38 25.83 -106.01
C LYS A 324 -5.95 26.31 -106.34
N ASP A 325 -5.35 25.38 -107.07
CA ASP A 325 -4.35 25.47 -108.14
C ASP A 325 -2.85 25.55 -107.81
N ASP A 326 -2.15 24.65 -108.51
CA ASP A 326 -0.72 24.54 -108.80
C ASP A 326 0.26 24.01 -107.73
N LYS A 327 0.70 22.78 -108.02
CA LYS A 327 1.98 22.13 -107.67
C LYS A 327 3.09 23.09 -107.22
N ALA A 328 3.31 23.21 -105.91
CA ALA A 328 4.64 23.33 -105.27
C ALA A 328 4.51 23.47 -103.73
N GLU A 329 3.98 22.47 -103.00
CA GLU A 329 3.91 22.56 -101.52
C GLU A 329 4.33 21.29 -100.75
N ASP A 330 4.89 20.29 -101.41
CA ASP A 330 5.22 19.00 -100.77
C ASP A 330 6.65 18.91 -100.20
N LYS A 331 7.34 20.05 -100.01
CA LYS A 331 8.71 20.08 -99.45
C LYS A 331 8.93 21.05 -98.30
N ASP A 332 8.01 21.99 -98.08
CA ASP A 332 8.11 22.96 -96.98
C ASP A 332 7.28 22.53 -95.75
N ALA A 333 6.20 21.74 -95.94
CA ALA A 333 5.44 21.12 -94.85
C ALA A 333 6.23 19.97 -94.16
N GLU A 334 6.85 19.08 -94.94
CA GLU A 334 7.69 17.98 -94.44
C GLU A 334 8.92 18.50 -93.67
N LYS A 335 9.44 19.66 -94.06
CA LYS A 335 10.60 20.33 -93.43
C LYS A 335 10.24 21.17 -92.19
N SER A 336 8.96 21.47 -91.99
CA SER A 336 8.45 22.11 -90.77
C SER A 336 8.03 21.09 -89.71
N GLU A 337 7.51 19.93 -90.12
CA GLU A 337 7.27 18.77 -89.24
C GLU A 337 8.60 18.21 -88.70
N ASP A 338 9.60 17.95 -89.55
CA ASP A 338 10.94 17.46 -89.13
C ASP A 338 11.61 18.37 -88.08
N LYS A 339 11.39 19.69 -88.18
CA LYS A 339 11.94 20.68 -87.23
C LYS A 339 11.16 20.77 -85.91
N ALA A 340 9.86 20.50 -85.94
CA ALA A 340 9.04 20.46 -84.73
C ALA A 340 9.35 19.17 -83.94
N ASP A 341 9.47 18.04 -84.64
CA ASP A 341 9.83 16.75 -84.07
C ASP A 341 11.26 16.74 -83.50
N ASP A 342 12.23 17.35 -84.19
CA ASP A 342 13.60 17.53 -83.68
C ASP A 342 13.63 18.37 -82.38
N LYS A 343 12.80 19.42 -82.30
CA LYS A 343 12.70 20.29 -81.12
C LYS A 343 12.06 19.57 -79.94
N VAL A 344 11.01 18.77 -80.19
CA VAL A 344 10.36 17.92 -79.18
C VAL A 344 11.35 16.86 -78.67
N ALA A 345 12.17 16.26 -79.54
CA ALA A 345 13.20 15.29 -79.16
C ALA A 345 14.33 15.92 -78.33
N GLU A 346 14.76 17.14 -78.65
CA GLU A 346 15.76 17.88 -77.88
C GLU A 346 15.26 18.29 -76.49
N LEU A 347 14.00 18.72 -76.40
CA LEU A 347 13.33 19.00 -75.12
C LEU A 347 13.15 17.73 -74.28
N GLN A 348 12.76 16.60 -74.90
CA GLN A 348 12.65 15.32 -74.21
C GLN A 348 13.99 14.86 -73.63
N LYS A 349 15.08 15.01 -74.38
CA LYS A 349 16.42 14.70 -73.87
C LYS A 349 16.80 15.56 -72.66
N SER A 350 16.48 16.85 -72.71
CA SER A 350 16.73 17.79 -71.60
C SER A 350 15.88 17.44 -70.36
N ILE A 351 14.63 17.01 -70.58
CA ILE A 351 13.73 16.49 -69.53
C ILE A 351 14.30 15.23 -68.90
N ASP A 352 14.79 14.28 -69.70
CA ASP A 352 15.38 13.03 -69.20
C ASP A 352 16.64 13.30 -68.36
N GLU A 353 17.48 14.25 -68.78
CA GLU A 353 18.68 14.66 -68.04
C GLU A 353 18.34 15.31 -66.69
N VAL A 354 17.35 16.22 -66.65
CA VAL A 354 16.91 16.86 -65.39
C VAL A 354 16.20 15.84 -64.48
N THR A 355 15.38 14.96 -65.05
CA THR A 355 14.70 13.88 -64.33
C THR A 355 15.70 12.92 -63.69
N ALA A 356 16.77 12.54 -64.41
CA ALA A 356 17.83 11.70 -63.86
C ALA A 356 18.57 12.37 -62.69
N LYS A 357 18.81 13.69 -62.75
CA LYS A 357 19.41 14.45 -61.64
C LYS A 357 18.50 14.50 -60.41
N ILE A 358 17.20 14.72 -60.60
CA ILE A 358 16.22 14.71 -59.51
C ILE A 358 16.15 13.31 -58.87
N ALA A 359 16.11 12.24 -59.69
CA ALA A 359 16.08 10.87 -59.19
C ALA A 359 17.33 10.52 -58.35
N ALA A 360 18.51 10.99 -58.76
CA ALA A 360 19.75 10.80 -58.01
C ALA A 360 19.77 11.57 -56.67
N ILE A 361 19.08 12.71 -56.58
CA ILE A 361 18.89 13.43 -55.31
C ILE A 361 17.87 12.67 -54.43
N ASP A 362 16.78 12.19 -55.00
CA ASP A 362 15.75 11.44 -54.27
C ASP A 362 16.26 10.12 -53.69
N GLU A 363 17.17 9.44 -54.38
CA GLU A 363 17.85 8.24 -53.87
C GLU A 363 18.65 8.51 -52.58
N LYS A 364 19.15 9.74 -52.40
CA LYS A 364 19.87 10.18 -51.19
C LYS A 364 18.93 10.79 -50.15
N LEU A 365 17.91 11.52 -50.59
CA LEU A 365 16.97 12.23 -49.73
C LEU A 365 16.08 11.25 -48.94
N GLY A 366 15.64 10.16 -49.56
CA GLY A 366 14.82 9.14 -48.90
C GLY A 366 15.48 8.56 -47.64
N PRO A 367 16.67 7.92 -47.74
CA PRO A 367 17.40 7.39 -46.60
C PRO A 367 17.75 8.43 -45.54
N ALA A 368 18.20 9.62 -45.95
CA ALA A 368 18.54 10.71 -45.01
C ALA A 368 17.32 11.22 -44.23
N THR A 369 16.15 11.29 -44.88
CA THR A 369 14.89 11.66 -44.22
C THR A 369 14.42 10.59 -43.24
N THR A 370 14.54 9.30 -43.61
CA THR A 370 14.20 8.18 -42.72
C THR A 370 15.11 8.17 -41.49
N GLU A 371 16.43 8.30 -41.68
CA GLU A 371 17.40 8.35 -40.58
C GLU A 371 17.15 9.57 -39.68
N SER A 372 16.82 10.74 -40.25
CA SER A 372 16.50 11.95 -39.49
C SER A 372 15.31 11.74 -38.54
N VAL A 373 14.25 11.06 -39.00
CA VAL A 373 13.08 10.73 -38.17
C VAL A 373 13.45 9.74 -37.05
N GLU A 374 14.28 8.74 -37.35
CA GLU A 374 14.74 7.75 -36.36
C GLU A 374 15.59 8.41 -35.26
N VAL A 375 16.58 9.22 -35.65
CA VAL A 375 17.45 9.96 -34.73
C VAL A 375 16.65 10.93 -33.87
N LEU A 376 15.62 11.60 -34.43
CA LEU A 376 14.73 12.47 -33.66
C LEU A 376 13.93 11.68 -32.61
N GLY A 377 13.48 10.47 -32.95
CA GLY A 377 12.84 9.55 -32.01
C GLY A 377 13.78 9.13 -30.87
N GLN A 378 15.01 8.75 -31.20
CA GLN A 378 16.04 8.39 -30.22
C GLN A 378 16.42 9.57 -29.32
N HIS A 379 16.58 10.77 -29.89
CA HIS A 379 16.88 11.99 -29.13
C HIS A 379 15.77 12.30 -28.11
N LYS A 380 14.50 12.17 -28.52
CA LYS A 380 13.36 12.38 -27.62
C LYS A 380 13.37 11.36 -26.47
N ALA A 381 13.55 10.08 -26.78
CA ALA A 381 13.61 9.03 -25.76
C ALA A 381 14.79 9.22 -24.79
N ALA A 382 15.96 9.63 -25.29
CA ALA A 382 17.11 9.95 -24.46
C ALA A 382 16.84 11.15 -23.53
N THR A 383 16.15 12.19 -24.03
CA THR A 383 15.75 13.35 -23.22
C THR A 383 14.80 12.95 -22.09
N GLU A 384 13.80 12.11 -22.38
CA GLU A 384 12.85 11.60 -21.37
C GLU A 384 13.57 10.73 -20.33
N SER A 385 14.48 9.85 -20.76
CA SER A 385 15.27 9.01 -19.85
C SER A 385 16.17 9.82 -18.92
N ILE A 386 16.79 10.90 -19.40
CA ILE A 386 17.58 11.80 -18.55
C ILE A 386 16.70 12.46 -17.49
N ALA A 387 15.52 12.96 -17.88
CA ALA A 387 14.59 13.58 -16.95
C ALA A 387 14.14 12.61 -15.84
N GLU A 388 13.87 11.34 -16.17
CA GLU A 388 13.55 10.30 -15.19
C GLU A 388 14.71 10.03 -14.22
N LEU A 389 15.94 9.94 -14.72
CA LEU A 389 17.13 9.74 -13.89
C LEU A 389 17.40 10.95 -12.98
N GLU A 390 17.26 12.17 -13.49
CA GLU A 390 17.40 13.40 -12.69
C GLU A 390 16.32 13.50 -11.60
N GLN A 391 15.10 13.04 -11.88
CA GLN A 391 14.05 12.94 -10.86
C GLN A 391 14.42 11.94 -9.76
N GLN A 392 15.04 10.81 -10.09
CA GLN A 392 15.52 9.84 -9.09
C GLN A 392 16.65 10.43 -8.24
N VAL A 393 17.60 11.16 -8.85
CA VAL A 393 18.65 11.89 -8.14
C VAL A 393 18.04 12.84 -7.11
N ALA A 394 17.07 13.66 -7.53
CA ALA A 394 16.42 14.63 -6.66
C ALA A 394 15.71 13.96 -5.47
N LEU A 395 15.07 12.81 -5.69
CA LEU A 395 14.40 12.05 -4.63
C LEU A 395 15.40 11.52 -3.58
N VAL A 396 16.50 10.92 -4.03
CA VAL A 396 17.56 10.39 -3.13
C VAL A 396 18.23 11.54 -2.37
N GLU A 397 18.52 12.66 -3.02
CA GLU A 397 19.12 13.84 -2.39
C GLU A 397 18.20 14.47 -1.34
N HIS A 398 16.90 14.59 -1.64
CA HIS A 398 15.89 15.03 -0.67
C HIS A 398 15.89 14.14 0.56
N ARG A 399 15.82 12.81 0.37
CA ARG A 399 15.82 11.85 1.47
C ARG A 399 17.09 11.98 2.32
N ASN A 400 18.25 12.04 1.69
CA ASN A 400 19.52 12.18 2.39
C ASN A 400 19.56 13.45 3.24
N LYS A 401 19.09 14.58 2.72
CA LYS A 401 18.98 15.83 3.47
C LYS A 401 18.09 15.64 4.71
N SER A 402 16.91 15.05 4.52
CA SER A 402 15.93 14.81 5.60
C SER A 402 16.51 13.92 6.72
N ILE A 403 17.06 12.75 6.38
CA ILE A 403 17.58 11.82 7.40
C ILE A 403 18.90 12.29 8.01
N THR A 404 19.70 13.10 7.31
CA THR A 404 20.88 13.75 7.90
C THR A 404 20.45 14.74 8.97
N HIS A 405 19.46 15.58 8.68
CA HIS A 405 18.93 16.52 9.67
C HIS A 405 18.36 15.80 10.89
N LEU A 406 17.62 14.70 10.67
CA LEU A 406 17.10 13.87 11.75
C LEU A 406 18.24 13.30 12.62
N LEU A 407 19.31 12.80 11.99
CA LEU A 407 20.47 12.27 12.72
C LEU A 407 21.17 13.36 13.54
N GLU A 408 21.32 14.57 12.99
CA GLU A 408 21.89 15.72 13.70
C GLU A 408 21.04 16.09 14.93
N GLN A 409 19.71 16.19 14.77
CA GLN A 409 18.78 16.45 15.88
C GLN A 409 18.94 15.41 17.01
N MET A 410 19.06 14.13 16.63
CA MET A 410 19.28 13.04 17.58
C MET A 410 20.62 13.15 18.32
N GLU A 411 21.70 13.52 17.62
CA GLU A 411 23.04 13.70 18.22
C GLU A 411 23.09 14.92 19.16
N GLU A 412 22.30 15.95 18.89
CA GLU A 412 22.15 17.14 19.73
C GLU A 412 21.23 16.92 20.95
N GLY A 413 20.51 15.80 21.02
CA GLY A 413 19.55 15.51 22.09
C GLY A 413 18.22 16.27 21.93
N HIS A 414 17.89 16.67 20.71
CA HIS A 414 16.56 17.15 20.36
C HIS A 414 15.64 15.95 20.12
N HIS A 415 14.48 15.95 20.80
CA HIS A 415 13.59 14.79 20.86
C HIS A 415 12.16 15.10 20.39
N HIS A 416 11.99 16.17 19.61
CA HIS A 416 10.69 16.56 19.06
C HIS A 416 10.53 16.04 17.63
N GLY A 417 9.35 15.50 17.32
CA GLY A 417 9.01 15.06 15.97
C GLY A 417 8.21 16.10 15.20
N VAL A 418 7.84 15.74 13.97
CA VAL A 418 6.91 16.52 13.13
C VAL A 418 5.62 16.88 13.88
N ASN A 419 5.05 15.96 14.65
CA ASN A 419 3.83 16.21 15.42
C ASN A 419 4.02 17.22 16.58
N ASP A 420 5.25 17.35 17.09
CA ASP A 420 5.60 18.30 18.14
C ASP A 420 5.94 19.68 17.56
N GLU A 421 6.62 19.73 16.41
CA GLU A 421 6.99 20.97 15.70
C GLU A 421 5.78 21.61 15.00
N HIS A 422 4.89 20.79 14.46
CA HIS A 422 3.76 21.23 13.66
C HIS A 422 2.43 20.75 14.28
N HIS A 423 2.01 21.38 15.38
CA HIS A 423 0.75 21.01 16.07
C HIS A 423 -0.52 21.09 15.20
N TRP A 424 -0.47 21.83 14.09
CA TRP A 424 -1.54 21.92 13.09
C TRP A 424 -1.60 20.67 12.19
N LEU A 425 -0.51 19.90 12.12
CA LEU A 425 -0.38 18.67 11.36
C LEU A 425 -0.34 17.48 12.34
N ARG A 426 -1.45 16.77 12.47
CA ARG A 426 -1.53 15.58 13.33
C ARG A 426 -1.44 14.33 12.49
N LEU A 427 -0.23 13.83 12.32
CA LEU A 427 0.03 12.57 11.63
C LEU A 427 -0.18 11.38 12.56
N PRO A 428 -0.58 10.21 12.01
CA PRO A 428 -0.76 9.01 12.80
C PRO A 428 0.56 8.60 13.48
N MET A 429 0.46 7.94 14.63
CA MET A 429 1.60 7.34 15.31
C MET A 429 1.76 5.88 14.88
N MET A 430 3.01 5.46 14.62
CA MET A 430 3.31 4.06 14.36
C MET A 430 3.20 3.26 15.66
N ILE A 431 2.59 2.06 15.61
CA ILE A 431 2.66 1.12 16.72
C ILE A 431 3.97 0.32 16.59
N PRO A 432 4.94 0.53 17.50
CA PRO A 432 6.33 0.15 17.30
C PRO A 432 6.62 -1.37 17.32
N SER A 433 5.63 -2.23 17.55
CA SER A 433 5.84 -3.69 17.48
C SER A 433 4.53 -4.46 17.49
N GLY A 434 4.44 -5.49 16.63
CA GLY A 434 3.30 -6.40 16.57
C GLY A 434 2.16 -5.92 15.68
N ASN A 435 1.38 -6.86 15.15
CA ASN A 435 0.19 -6.55 14.37
C ASN A 435 -0.97 -6.22 15.33
N MET A 436 -1.64 -5.07 15.15
CA MET A 436 -2.82 -4.66 15.93
C MET A 436 -3.87 -5.77 16.02
N TRP A 437 -4.10 -6.47 14.91
CA TRP A 437 -4.99 -7.63 14.87
C TRP A 437 -4.50 -8.73 15.80
N ALA A 438 -3.21 -9.11 15.71
CA ALA A 438 -2.66 -10.20 16.52
C ALA A 438 -2.71 -9.86 18.02
N SER A 439 -2.28 -8.66 18.38
CA SER A 439 -2.28 -8.17 19.76
C SER A 439 -3.69 -8.20 20.35
N THR A 440 -4.68 -7.65 19.64
CA THR A 440 -6.07 -7.63 20.12
C THR A 440 -6.73 -9.01 20.10
N TYR A 441 -6.48 -9.83 19.08
CA TYR A 441 -6.96 -11.21 18.98
C TYR A 441 -6.46 -12.06 20.15
N PHE A 442 -5.14 -12.09 20.39
CA PHE A 442 -4.56 -12.89 21.47
C PHE A 442 -4.92 -12.35 22.85
N LEU A 443 -5.06 -11.03 23.00
CA LEU A 443 -5.53 -10.44 24.24
C LEU A 443 -6.96 -10.90 24.57
N LEU A 444 -7.91 -10.68 23.66
CA LEU A 444 -9.32 -11.04 23.86
C LEU A 444 -9.51 -12.55 24.06
N THR A 445 -8.97 -13.35 23.13
CA THR A 445 -9.15 -14.81 23.18
C THR A 445 -8.33 -15.46 24.30
N GLY A 446 -7.17 -14.90 24.65
CA GLY A 446 -6.34 -15.36 25.76
C GLY A 446 -6.97 -15.12 27.11
N PHE A 447 -7.48 -13.91 27.37
CA PHE A 447 -8.24 -13.63 28.60
C PHE A 447 -9.49 -14.50 28.70
N HIS A 448 -10.20 -14.70 27.61
CA HIS A 448 -11.34 -15.63 27.60
C HIS A 448 -10.91 -17.07 27.91
N ALA A 449 -9.81 -17.57 27.32
CA ALA A 449 -9.28 -18.91 27.60
C ALA A 449 -8.88 -19.09 29.07
N ILE A 450 -8.32 -18.05 29.71
CA ILE A 450 -8.05 -18.05 31.16
C ILE A 450 -9.35 -18.23 31.95
N HIS A 451 -10.42 -17.52 31.58
CA HIS A 451 -11.72 -17.66 32.24
C HIS A 451 -12.32 -19.06 32.11
N VAL A 452 -12.23 -19.66 30.92
CA VAL A 452 -12.63 -21.04 30.67
C VAL A 452 -11.83 -22.00 31.56
N LEU A 453 -10.50 -21.81 31.64
CA LEU A 453 -9.63 -22.63 32.49
C LEU A 453 -10.01 -22.53 33.97
N VAL A 454 -10.28 -21.32 34.48
CA VAL A 454 -10.77 -21.10 35.86
C VAL A 454 -12.09 -21.83 36.07
N GLY A 455 -13.03 -21.76 35.12
CA GLY A 455 -14.29 -22.49 35.18
C GLY A 455 -14.11 -24.01 35.21
N LEU A 456 -13.19 -24.54 34.40
CA LEU A 456 -12.85 -25.96 34.40
C LEU A 456 -12.23 -26.40 35.73
N ILE A 457 -11.37 -25.58 36.34
CA ILE A 457 -10.83 -25.85 37.68
C ILE A 457 -11.97 -25.91 38.70
N VAL A 458 -12.89 -24.94 38.67
CA VAL A 458 -14.07 -24.93 39.56
C VAL A 458 -14.92 -26.18 39.38
N PHE A 459 -15.23 -26.57 38.13
CA PHE A 459 -15.98 -27.80 37.87
C PHE A 459 -15.23 -29.06 38.30
N GLY A 460 -13.92 -29.13 38.07
CA GLY A 460 -13.07 -30.22 38.54
C GLY A 460 -13.13 -30.38 40.06
N LEU A 461 -13.14 -29.28 40.81
CA LEU A 461 -13.30 -29.28 42.26
C LEU A 461 -14.72 -29.68 42.70
N ILE A 462 -15.76 -29.22 42.01
CA ILE A 462 -17.16 -29.57 42.29
C ILE A 462 -17.41 -31.06 42.03
N LEU A 463 -16.84 -31.61 40.96
CA LEU A 463 -16.93 -33.03 40.61
C LEU A 463 -16.33 -33.97 41.66
N ARG A 464 -15.59 -33.48 42.66
CA ARG A 464 -15.13 -34.30 43.80
C ARG A 464 -16.18 -34.44 44.90
N LYS A 465 -17.28 -33.68 44.82
CA LYS A 465 -18.35 -33.65 45.82
C LYS A 465 -19.54 -34.51 45.37
N GLN A 466 -20.39 -34.88 46.33
CA GLN A 466 -21.68 -35.49 46.05
C GLN A 466 -22.67 -34.39 45.64
N LEU A 467 -23.14 -34.43 44.40
CA LEU A 467 -23.94 -33.37 43.77
C LEU A 467 -25.43 -33.51 44.05
N ASP A 468 -25.77 -33.57 45.34
CA ASP A 468 -27.13 -33.64 45.85
C ASP A 468 -27.78 -32.25 45.97
N ALA A 469 -29.02 -32.20 46.47
CA ALA A 469 -29.76 -30.95 46.60
C ALA A 469 -29.05 -29.91 47.50
N SER A 470 -28.22 -30.34 48.45
CA SER A 470 -27.46 -29.44 49.33
C SER A 470 -26.39 -28.64 48.58
N LYS A 471 -25.91 -29.17 47.45
CA LYS A 471 -24.90 -28.53 46.59
C LYS A 471 -25.49 -27.82 45.38
N ALA A 472 -26.81 -27.78 45.23
CA ALA A 472 -27.47 -27.10 44.13
C ALA A 472 -27.06 -25.61 44.02
N ASN A 473 -26.96 -24.90 45.15
CA ASN A 473 -26.48 -23.50 45.16
C ASN A 473 -25.04 -23.35 44.65
N LEU A 474 -24.17 -24.34 44.90
CA LEU A 474 -22.78 -24.32 44.42
C LEU A 474 -22.72 -24.52 42.90
N ILE A 475 -23.53 -25.45 42.38
CA ILE A 475 -23.64 -25.70 40.93
C ILE A 475 -24.26 -24.48 40.25
N GLU A 476 -25.26 -23.85 40.86
CA GLU A 476 -25.89 -22.63 40.33
C GLU A 476 -24.88 -21.48 40.23
N ASN A 477 -24.08 -21.25 41.28
CA ASN A 477 -23.05 -20.20 41.25
C ASN A 477 -21.96 -20.50 40.21
N ALA A 478 -21.49 -21.74 40.14
CA ALA A 478 -20.52 -22.14 39.10
C ALA A 478 -21.11 -22.03 37.69
N GLY A 479 -22.42 -22.31 37.54
CA GLY A 479 -23.13 -22.15 36.29
C GLY A 479 -23.32 -20.72 35.87
N LEU A 480 -23.66 -19.80 36.79
CA LEU A 480 -23.72 -18.37 36.51
C LEU A 480 -22.38 -17.83 35.98
N TYR A 481 -21.25 -18.26 36.57
CA TYR A 481 -19.92 -17.95 36.04
C TYR A 481 -19.71 -18.53 34.63
N TRP A 482 -20.05 -19.81 34.42
CA TRP A 482 -19.87 -20.45 33.11
C TRP A 482 -20.74 -19.83 32.01
N HIS A 483 -21.99 -19.50 32.31
CA HIS A 483 -22.88 -18.79 31.38
C HIS A 483 -22.33 -17.42 30.99
N PHE A 484 -21.66 -16.71 31.90
CA PHE A 484 -20.97 -15.47 31.57
C PHE A 484 -19.81 -15.70 30.60
N VAL A 485 -19.00 -16.75 30.83
CA VAL A 485 -17.93 -17.13 29.91
C VAL A 485 -18.49 -17.39 28.50
N ASP A 486 -19.59 -18.13 28.39
CA ASP A 486 -20.27 -18.38 27.11
C ASP A 486 -20.78 -17.09 26.46
N LEU A 487 -21.38 -16.18 27.25
CA LEU A 487 -21.89 -14.90 26.77
C LEU A 487 -20.77 -14.05 26.14
N VAL A 488 -19.61 -13.96 26.79
CA VAL A 488 -18.45 -13.25 26.23
C VAL A 488 -18.09 -13.84 24.85
N TRP A 489 -18.05 -15.17 24.73
CA TRP A 489 -17.72 -15.82 23.46
C TRP A 489 -18.73 -15.56 22.35
N ILE A 490 -20.03 -15.46 22.67
CA ILE A 490 -21.08 -15.11 21.71
C ILE A 490 -20.82 -13.75 21.05
N PHE A 491 -20.17 -12.81 21.75
CA PHE A 491 -19.74 -11.53 21.16
C PHE A 491 -18.38 -11.63 20.47
N LEU A 492 -17.41 -12.36 21.04
CA LEU A 492 -16.08 -12.50 20.45
C LEU A 492 -16.10 -13.25 19.12
N PHE A 493 -16.92 -14.29 18.97
CA PHE A 493 -16.96 -15.09 17.75
C PHE A 493 -17.34 -14.24 16.52
N PRO A 494 -18.48 -13.53 16.47
CA PRO A 494 -18.81 -12.68 15.33
C PRO A 494 -17.74 -11.62 15.08
N LEU A 495 -17.27 -10.97 16.14
CA LEU A 495 -16.33 -9.85 16.06
C LEU A 495 -14.95 -10.23 15.52
N LEU A 496 -14.48 -11.46 15.78
CA LEU A 496 -13.16 -11.93 15.38
C LEU A 496 -13.17 -12.85 14.15
N TYR A 497 -14.31 -13.49 13.83
CA TYR A 497 -14.41 -14.49 12.74
C TYR A 497 -15.22 -14.00 11.55
N LEU A 498 -16.17 -13.07 11.74
CA LEU A 498 -17.09 -12.65 10.68
C LEU A 498 -16.83 -11.21 10.18
N PHE A 499 -16.16 -10.40 10.99
CA PHE A 499 -15.85 -8.98 10.72
C PHE A 499 -14.35 -8.72 10.90
#